data_AF-A0A7T1HJ52-F1
#
_entry.id   AF-A0A7T1HJ52-F1
#
_cell.length_a   1.000
_cell.length_b   1.000
_cell.length_c   1.000
_cell.angle_alpha   90.00
_cell.angle_beta   90.00
_cell.angle_gamma   90.00
#
_symmetry.space_group_name_H-M   'P 1'
#
loop_
_entity.id
_entity.type
_entity.pdbx_description
1 polymer ?
#
loop_
_entity_poly.entity_id
_entity_poly.type
_entity_poly.pdbx_seq_one_letter_code
_entity_poly.pdbx_strand_id
1 'polypeptide(L)'
;MSWPELERLVADAEASQEMRQTLRQCRSPQDLLLAARRQGYRVTRIDLQNAWLEHQQCPEAAIHHALAGIAAGAEIQMLIAD
;
A
#
# COMPACT_ATOMS: atom_id res chain seq x y z
N MET A 1 15.04 -1.86 -4.00
CA MET A 1 13.74 -1.47 -4.61
C MET A 1 13.51 -0.02 -4.26
N SER A 2 12.91 0.75 -5.16
CA SER A 2 12.91 2.23 -5.13
C SER A 2 11.51 2.78 -4.87
N TRP A 3 11.44 3.74 -3.95
CA TRP A 3 10.27 4.54 -3.59
C TRP A 3 9.35 4.98 -4.76
N PRO A 4 9.86 5.34 -5.97
CA PRO A 4 9.02 5.76 -7.10
C PRO A 4 8.01 4.72 -7.61
N GLU A 5 8.28 3.42 -7.45
CA GLU A 5 7.33 2.37 -7.87
C GLU A 5 6.09 2.36 -6.97
N LEU A 6 6.28 2.63 -5.68
CA LEU A 6 5.19 2.73 -4.72
C LEU A 6 4.37 4.01 -4.94
N GLU A 7 5.04 5.13 -5.20
CA GLU A 7 4.37 6.40 -5.54
C GLU A 7 3.51 6.26 -6.80
N ARG A 8 4.03 5.56 -7.82
CA ARG A 8 3.27 5.30 -9.05
C ARG A 8 2.08 4.37 -8.82
N LEU A 9 2.22 3.33 -8.00
CA LEU A 9 1.10 2.49 -7.58
C LEU A 9 -0.02 3.33 -6.92
N VAL A 10 0.35 4.28 -6.06
CA VAL A 10 -0.62 5.16 -5.39
C VAL A 10 -1.31 6.06 -6.40
N ALA A 11 -0.53 6.77 -7.22
CA ALA A 11 -1.06 7.69 -8.22
C ALA A 11 -2.06 6.98 -9.16
N ASP A 12 -1.76 5.76 -9.59
CA ASP A 12 -2.64 4.98 -10.45
C ASP A 12 -3.89 4.47 -9.69
N ALA A 13 -3.77 4.11 -8.41
CA ALA A 13 -4.92 3.77 -7.55
C ALA A 13 -5.82 4.97 -7.24
N GLU A 14 -5.27 6.18 -7.26
CA GLU A 14 -6.02 7.41 -7.14
C GLU A 14 -6.72 7.78 -8.44
N ALA A 15 -6.07 7.57 -9.58
CA ALA A 15 -6.65 7.83 -10.90
C ALA A 15 -7.70 6.78 -11.33
N SER A 16 -7.57 5.53 -10.87
CA SER A 16 -8.44 4.41 -11.29
C SER A 16 -9.32 3.88 -10.17
N GLN A 17 -10.64 4.00 -10.34
CA GLN A 17 -11.62 3.43 -9.41
C GLN A 17 -11.54 1.91 -9.33
N GLU A 18 -11.30 1.22 -10.46
CA GLU A 18 -11.16 -0.23 -10.51
C GLU A 18 -9.95 -0.71 -9.70
N MET A 19 -8.81 -0.03 -9.88
CA MET A 19 -7.59 -0.33 -9.14
C MET A 19 -7.78 -0.05 -7.64
N ARG A 20 -8.43 1.06 -7.30
CA ARG A 20 -8.79 1.38 -5.91
C ARG A 20 -9.65 0.30 -5.27
N GLN A 21 -10.68 -0.19 -5.97
CA GLN A 21 -11.56 -1.24 -5.47
C GLN A 21 -10.80 -2.56 -5.29
N THR A 22 -9.96 -2.92 -6.26
CA THR A 22 -9.12 -4.11 -6.20
C THR A 22 -8.21 -4.09 -4.97
N LEU A 23 -7.52 -2.97 -4.75
CA LEU A 23 -6.64 -2.84 -3.59
C LEU A 23 -7.42 -2.79 -2.27
N ARG A 24 -8.60 -2.14 -2.23
CA ARG A 24 -9.49 -2.15 -1.05
C ARG A 24 -10.07 -3.52 -0.69
N GLN A 25 -10.09 -4.47 -1.62
CA GLN A 25 -10.51 -5.85 -1.35
C GLN A 25 -9.37 -6.69 -0.77
N CYS A 26 -8.13 -6.22 -0.85
CA CYS A 26 -7.00 -6.91 -0.22
C CYS A 26 -7.18 -6.88 1.31
N ARG A 27 -6.98 -8.04 1.95
CA ARG A 27 -7.11 -8.21 3.41
C ARG A 27 -5.78 -8.53 4.09
N SER A 28 -4.73 -8.75 3.29
CA SER A 28 -3.37 -8.95 3.78
C SER A 28 -2.35 -8.14 2.95
N PRO A 29 -1.18 -7.82 3.52
CA PRO A 29 -0.08 -7.24 2.76
C PRO A 29 0.38 -8.13 1.60
N GLN A 30 0.23 -9.45 1.73
CA GLN A 30 0.58 -10.41 0.67
C GLN A 30 -0.38 -10.30 -0.52
N ASP A 31 -1.69 -10.16 -0.25
CA ASP A 31 -2.69 -9.93 -1.29
C ASP A 31 -2.46 -8.61 -2.01
N LEU A 32 -2.11 -7.55 -1.26
CA LEU A 32 -1.80 -6.24 -1.83
C LEU A 32 -0.57 -6.31 -2.73
N LEU A 33 0.51 -6.95 -2.25
CA LEU A 33 1.72 -7.15 -3.06
C LEU A 33 1.44 -7.97 -4.31
N LEU A 34 0.62 -9.01 -4.20
CA LEU A 34 0.24 -9.85 -5.33
C LEU A 34 -0.58 -9.06 -6.35
N ALA A 35 -1.57 -8.28 -5.89
CA ALA A 35 -2.39 -7.41 -6.74
C ALA A 35 -1.54 -6.36 -7.45
N ALA A 36 -0.63 -5.68 -6.73
CA ALA A 36 0.30 -4.71 -7.31
C ALA A 36 1.21 -5.37 -8.35
N ARG A 37 1.79 -6.53 -8.05
CA ARG A 37 2.67 -7.25 -8.99
C ARG A 37 1.94 -7.73 -10.24
N ARG A 38 0.68 -8.13 -10.12
CA ARG A 38 -0.17 -8.50 -11.27
C ARG A 38 -0.45 -7.32 -12.20
N GLN A 39 -0.45 -6.11 -11.66
CA GLN A 39 -0.56 -4.86 -12.43
C GLN A 39 0.79 -4.36 -12.96
N GLY A 40 1.89 -5.09 -12.73
CA GLY A 40 3.22 -4.78 -13.27
C GLY A 40 4.12 -3.96 -12.35
N TYR A 41 3.65 -3.60 -11.15
CA TYR A 41 4.47 -2.84 -10.19
C TYR A 41 5.50 -3.71 -9.48
N ARG A 42 6.68 -3.16 -9.26
CA ARG A 42 7.75 -3.82 -8.49
C ARG A 42 7.76 -3.25 -7.07
N VAL A 43 6.80 -3.70 -6.27
CA VAL A 43 6.70 -3.35 -4.84
C VAL A 43 7.12 -4.54 -3.96
N THR A 44 7.83 -4.24 -2.87
CA THR A 44 8.20 -5.18 -1.81
C THR A 44 7.44 -4.95 -0.51
N ARG A 45 7.53 -5.94 0.38
CA ARG A 45 7.07 -5.80 1.76
C ARG A 45 7.77 -4.64 2.49
N ILE A 46 9.06 -4.42 2.24
CA ILE A 46 9.83 -3.33 2.85
C ILE A 46 9.27 -1.97 2.42
N ASP A 47 8.92 -1.83 1.14
CA ASP A 47 8.34 -0.57 0.62
C ASP A 47 7.00 -0.26 1.33
N LEU A 48 6.14 -1.26 1.52
CA LEU A 48 4.88 -1.10 2.27
C LEU A 48 5.10 -0.80 3.76
N GLN A 49 6.10 -1.45 4.38
CA GLN A 49 6.45 -1.20 5.77
C GLN A 49 6.97 0.23 5.97
N ASN A 50 7.85 0.71 5.08
CA ASN A 50 8.36 2.07 5.11
C ASN A 50 7.23 3.10 4.95
N ALA A 51 6.28 2.86 4.04
CA ALA A 51 5.12 3.73 3.85
C ALA A 51 4.20 3.78 5.08
N TRP A 52 4.04 2.64 5.77
CA TRP A 52 3.30 2.59 7.03
C TRP A 52 4.03 3.30 8.17
N LEU A 53 5.36 3.16 8.26
CA LEU A 53 6.17 3.87 9.23
C LEU A 53 6.13 5.39 9.00
N GLU A 54 6.25 5.85 7.76
CA GLU A 54 6.08 7.26 7.42
C GLU A 54 4.70 7.80 7.82
N HIS A 55 3.64 7.03 7.56
CA HIS A 55 2.29 7.44 7.96
C HIS A 55 2.12 7.59 9.47
N GLN A 56 2.76 6.74 10.26
CA GLN A 56 2.74 6.90 11.72
C GLN A 56 3.59 8.05 12.22
N GLN A 57 4.74 8.28 11.60
CA GLN A 57 5.66 9.36 12.01
C GLN A 57 5.15 10.73 11.60
N CYS A 58 4.44 10.81 10.47
CA CYS A 58 3.81 12.03 10.00
C CYS A 58 2.48 11.68 9.30
N PRO A 59 1.36 11.68 10.04
CA PRO A 59 0.03 11.36 9.50
C PRO A 59 -0.38 12.25 8.31
N GLU A 60 0.19 13.46 8.24
CA GLU A 60 -0.05 14.44 7.18
C GLU A 60 0.82 14.21 5.93
N ALA A 61 1.97 13.55 6.06
CA ALA A 61 2.92 13.36 4.95
C ALA A 61 2.71 12.05 4.17
N ALA A 62 1.84 11.15 4.63
CA ALA A 62 1.67 9.87 3.98
C ALA A 62 1.08 10.06 2.57
N ILE A 63 1.87 9.69 1.57
CA ILE A 63 1.48 9.49 0.18
C ILE A 63 0.00 9.10 0.13
N HIS A 64 -0.81 10.06 -0.36
CA HIS A 64 -2.26 10.17 -0.26
C HIS A 64 -3.01 8.97 0.34
N HIS A 65 -3.77 9.23 1.41
CA HIS A 65 -4.84 8.47 2.11
C HIS A 65 -5.35 7.10 1.56
N ALA A 66 -5.29 6.85 0.26
CA ALA A 66 -5.67 5.61 -0.41
C ALA A 66 -4.96 4.37 0.14
N LEU A 67 -3.62 4.30 0.16
CA LEU A 67 -2.91 3.11 0.66
C LEU A 67 -2.99 2.98 2.17
N ALA A 68 -2.97 4.09 2.92
CA ALA A 68 -3.13 4.08 4.37
C ALA A 68 -4.49 3.51 4.78
N GLY A 69 -5.59 3.86 4.09
CA GLY A 69 -6.91 3.26 4.34
C GLY A 69 -7.01 1.78 3.94
N ILE A 70 -6.29 1.36 2.90
CA ILE A 70 -6.21 -0.04 2.46
C ILE A 70 -5.39 -0.88 3.46
N ALA A 71 -4.27 -0.35 3.96
CA ALA A 71 -3.43 -0.99 4.97
C ALA A 71 -4.06 -0.95 6.37
N ALA A 72 -4.77 0.13 6.73
CA ALA A 72 -5.47 0.25 8.01
C ALA A 72 -6.72 -0.65 8.10
N GLY A 73 -7.38 -0.94 6.98
CA GLY A 73 -8.47 -1.93 6.91
C GLY A 73 -7.98 -3.38 7.09
N ALA A 74 -6.68 -3.64 6.90
CA ALA A 74 -6.01 -4.84 7.38
C ALA A 74 -5.51 -4.57 8.81
N GLU A 75 -6.44 -4.48 9.77
CA GLU A 75 -6.14 -4.08 11.16
C GLU A 75 -4.90 -4.77 11.75
N ILE A 76 -3.89 -3.95 12.04
CA ILE A 76 -3.07 -3.83 13.27
C ILE A 76 -2.26 -5.04 13.78
N GLN A 77 -2.54 -6.30 13.42
CA GLN A 77 -1.77 -7.45 13.94
C GLN A 77 -0.65 -7.96 13.01
N MET A 78 -0.62 -7.54 11.74
CA MET A 78 0.14 -8.27 10.71
C MET A 78 1.56 -7.76 10.40
N LEU A 79 1.99 -6.64 10.98
CA LEU A 79 3.35 -6.10 10.80
C LEU A 79 4.27 -6.33 12.02
N ILE A 80 3.76 -6.99 13.07
CA ILE A 80 4.48 -7.31 14.32
C ILE A 80 4.49 -8.83 14.61
N ALA A 81 3.80 -9.66 13.82
CA ALA A 81 3.88 -11.11 13.95
C ALA A 81 5.00 -11.64 13.04
N ASP A 82 6.04 -12.21 13.68
CA ASP A 82 7.26 -12.84 13.12
C ASP A 82 7.14 -13.45 11.70
#